data_AF-A0A8B8FT84-F1
#
_entry.id   AF-A0A8B8FT84-F1
#
_cell.length_a   1.000
_cell.length_b   1.000
_cell.length_c   1.000
_cell.angle_alpha   90.00
_cell.angle_beta   90.00
_cell.angle_gamma   90.00
#
_symmetry.space_group_name_H-M   'P 1'
#
loop_
_entity.id
_entity.type
_entity.pdbx_description
1 polymer ?
#
loop_
_entity_poly.entity_id
_entity_poly.type
_entity_poly.pdbx_seq_one_letter_code
_entity_poly.pdbx_strand_id
1 'polypeptide(L)'
;MVLDLFRGAGRNVIQLAFTCDHIIAIDLDLKKIALAKKNAEIYGVAYWIDFRVGNPFLVAANLRMDAVVTSPSWGDPGYERRVNFDARDLCRRETDGTCSCAQGGSARTEKYR
;
A
#
# COMPACT_ATOMS: atom_id res chain seq x y z
N MET A 1 14.63 2.19 11.68
CA MET A 1 13.21 1.86 11.53
C MET A 1 12.75 2.23 10.13
N VAL A 2 12.26 1.24 9.37
CA VAL A 2 11.85 1.41 7.96
C VAL A 2 10.35 1.18 7.80
N LEU A 3 9.70 1.97 6.95
CA LEU A 3 8.28 1.85 6.62
C LEU A 3 8.10 1.33 5.20
N ASP A 4 7.30 0.28 5.00
CA ASP A 4 6.85 -0.17 3.67
C ASP A 4 5.35 0.08 3.52
N LEU A 5 4.99 0.97 2.58
CA LEU A 5 3.64 1.47 2.36
C LEU A 5 2.77 0.59 1.43
N PHE A 6 3.38 -0.30 0.64
CA PHE A 6 2.67 -1.05 -0.41
C PHE A 6 3.23 -2.46 -0.52
N ARG A 7 2.85 -3.25 0.48
CA ARG A 7 3.58 -4.45 0.83
C ARG A 7 3.23 -5.68 0.00
N GLY A 8 2.05 -5.74 -0.62
CA GLY A 8 1.68 -6.83 -1.51
C GLY A 8 1.87 -8.20 -0.86
N ALA A 9 2.63 -9.09 -1.52
CA ALA A 9 2.99 -10.41 -0.96
C ALA A 9 4.20 -10.39 0.02
N GLY A 10 4.77 -9.22 0.33
CA GLY A 10 5.79 -9.05 1.36
C GLY A 10 7.25 -9.12 0.90
N ARG A 11 7.55 -9.11 -0.42
CA ARG A 11 8.93 -9.29 -0.93
C ARG A 11 9.92 -8.26 -0.39
N ASN A 12 9.60 -6.97 -0.49
CA ASN A 12 10.51 -5.89 -0.08
C ASN A 12 10.81 -5.97 1.42
N VAL A 13 9.76 -6.19 2.20
CA VAL A 13 9.82 -6.41 3.64
C VAL A 13 10.77 -7.49 4.05
N ILE A 14 10.59 -8.68 3.46
CA ILE A 14 11.29 -9.88 3.89
C ILE A 14 12.78 -9.63 3.67
N GLN A 15 13.11 -9.02 2.54
CA GLN A 15 14.49 -8.63 2.25
C GLN A 15 15.02 -7.58 3.21
N LEU A 16 14.24 -6.54 3.49
CA LEU A 16 14.61 -5.51 4.45
C LEU A 16 14.80 -6.10 5.85
N ALA A 17 14.02 -7.12 6.24
CA ALA A 17 14.05 -7.72 7.57
C ALA A 17 15.34 -8.50 7.86
N PHE A 18 16.11 -8.84 6.82
CA PHE A 18 17.46 -9.39 6.99
C PHE A 18 18.53 -8.32 7.26
N THR A 19 18.21 -7.05 7.08
CA THR A 19 19.18 -5.94 7.15
C THR A 19 18.80 -4.84 8.15
N CYS A 20 17.51 -4.71 8.45
CA CYS A 20 16.93 -3.67 9.30
C CYS A 20 16.32 -4.29 10.54
N ASP A 21 16.55 -3.69 11.71
CA ASP A 21 16.09 -4.23 13.00
C ASP A 21 14.58 -4.10 13.24
N HIS A 22 13.91 -3.15 12.57
CA HIS A 22 12.48 -2.94 12.77
C HIS A 22 11.80 -2.35 11.53
N ILE A 23 10.72 -3.00 11.11
CA ILE A 23 10.01 -2.65 9.89
C ILE A 23 8.51 -2.58 10.14
N ILE A 24 7.89 -1.47 9.74
CA ILE A 24 6.43 -1.33 9.76
C ILE A 24 5.87 -1.64 8.36
N ALA A 25 4.89 -2.52 8.36
CA ALA A 25 4.08 -2.95 7.24
C ALA A 25 2.80 -2.18 7.17
N ILE A 26 2.46 -1.65 6.00
CA ILE A 26 1.11 -1.16 5.78
C ILE A 26 0.61 -1.64 4.43
N ASP A 27 -0.61 -2.15 4.42
CA ASP A 27 -1.39 -2.38 3.21
C ASP A 27 -2.86 -2.07 3.50
N LEU A 28 -3.60 -1.70 2.46
CA LEU A 28 -5.04 -1.48 2.55
C LEU A 28 -5.80 -2.81 2.63
N ASP A 29 -5.25 -3.86 1.99
CA ASP A 29 -5.91 -5.17 1.89
C ASP A 29 -5.42 -6.14 2.99
N LEU A 30 -6.35 -6.52 3.86
CA LEU A 30 -6.17 -7.55 4.89
C LEU A 30 -5.61 -8.87 4.33
N LYS A 31 -6.04 -9.30 3.13
CA LYS A 31 -5.60 -10.56 2.53
C LYS A 31 -4.13 -10.50 2.14
N LYS A 32 -3.66 -9.35 1.64
CA LYS A 32 -2.24 -9.13 1.31
C LYS A 32 -1.37 -9.15 2.55
N ILE A 33 -1.84 -8.55 3.65
CA ILE A 33 -1.15 -8.61 4.93
C ILE A 33 -1.04 -10.05 5.46
N ALA A 34 -2.13 -10.82 5.41
CA ALA A 34 -2.10 -12.22 5.83
C ALA A 34 -1.11 -13.05 5.00
N LEU A 35 -1.08 -12.83 3.69
CA LEU A 35 -0.12 -13.47 2.78
C LEU A 35 1.33 -13.07 3.11
N ALA A 36 1.59 -11.77 3.28
CA ALA A 36 2.91 -11.26 3.61
C ALA A 36 3.41 -11.77 4.98
N LYS A 37 2.51 -11.88 5.97
CA LYS A 37 2.83 -12.45 7.29
C LYS A 37 3.21 -13.93 7.18
N LYS A 38 2.40 -14.73 6.48
CA LYS A 38 2.70 -16.15 6.24
C LYS A 38 4.04 -16.32 5.52
N ASN A 39 4.33 -15.49 4.52
CA ASN A 39 5.62 -15.50 3.85
C ASN A 39 6.74 -15.16 4.83
N ALA A 40 6.63 -14.08 5.60
CA ALA A 40 7.65 -13.70 6.58
C ALA A 40 7.90 -14.78 7.65
N GLU A 41 6.87 -15.54 8.04
CA GLU A 41 7.02 -16.69 8.96
C GLU A 41 7.84 -17.80 8.32
N ILE A 42 7.61 -18.12 7.04
CA ILE A 42 8.41 -19.11 6.28
C ILE A 42 9.89 -18.70 6.22
N TYR A 43 10.16 -17.40 6.05
CA TYR A 43 11.53 -16.88 6.03
C TYR A 43 12.11 -16.65 7.44
N GLY A 44 11.36 -16.88 8.51
CA GLY A 44 11.82 -16.72 9.89
C GLY A 44 12.03 -15.26 10.33
N VAL A 45 11.51 -14.29 9.59
CA VAL A 45 11.74 -12.85 9.82
C VAL A 45 10.51 -12.10 10.34
N ALA A 46 9.37 -12.80 10.52
CA ALA A 46 8.11 -12.20 10.96
C ALA A 46 8.22 -11.39 12.26
N TYR A 47 9.14 -11.76 13.16
CA TYR A 47 9.35 -11.08 14.44
C TYR A 47 9.84 -9.62 14.30
N TRP A 48 10.59 -9.32 13.25
CA TRP A 48 11.15 -7.98 13.00
C TRP A 48 10.15 -7.02 12.34
N ILE A 49 8.93 -7.50 12.09
CA ILE A 49 7.97 -6.87 11.21
C ILE A 49 6.65 -6.62 11.94
N ASP A 50 6.27 -5.35 12.07
CA ASP A 50 4.97 -4.93 12.58
C ASP A 50 3.96 -4.82 11.42
N PHE A 51 2.97 -5.72 11.38
CA PHE A 51 1.96 -5.73 10.32
C PHE A 51 0.72 -4.90 10.66
N ARG A 52 0.43 -3.84 9.87
CA ARG A 52 -0.74 -2.97 10.06
C ARG A 52 -1.61 -2.88 8.82
N VAL A 53 -2.92 -2.85 9.05
CA VAL A 53 -3.94 -2.60 8.02
C VAL A 53 -4.32 -1.13 8.09
N GLY A 54 -4.30 -0.42 6.98
CA GLY A 54 -4.75 0.96 6.97
C GLY A 54 -4.33 1.74 5.74
N ASN A 55 -4.72 3.01 5.70
CA ASN A 55 -4.28 3.91 4.66
C ASN A 55 -2.81 4.29 4.89
N PRO A 56 -1.89 3.88 3.99
CA PRO A 56 -0.45 4.13 4.16
C PRO A 56 -0.11 5.62 4.28
N PHE A 57 -0.84 6.49 3.58
CA PHE A 57 -0.60 7.93 3.59
C PHE A 57 -0.95 8.59 4.92
N LEU A 58 -1.99 8.10 5.61
CA LEU A 58 -2.38 8.63 6.93
C LEU A 58 -1.40 8.21 8.03
N VAL A 59 -0.86 7.00 7.91
CA VAL A 59 0.07 6.46 8.90
C VAL A 59 1.45 7.07 8.73
N ALA A 60 1.91 7.30 7.49
CA ALA A 60 3.16 7.99 7.22
C ALA A 60 3.19 9.42 7.78
N ALA A 61 2.05 10.13 7.78
CA ALA A 61 1.96 11.52 8.24
C ALA A 61 2.27 11.71 9.73
N ASN A 62 2.12 10.66 10.56
CA ASN A 62 2.21 10.75 12.02
C ASN A 62 3.42 10.00 12.60
N LEU A 63 4.36 9.57 11.76
CA LEU A 63 5.43 8.66 12.13
C LEU A 63 6.81 9.20 11.75
N ARG A 64 7.78 9.12 12.67
CA ARG A 64 9.19 9.37 12.40
C ARG A 64 9.85 8.07 11.95
N MET A 65 10.42 8.05 10.76
CA MET A 65 11.05 6.88 10.13
C MET A 65 12.39 7.29 9.53
N ASP A 66 13.35 6.36 9.47
CA ASP A 66 14.65 6.61 8.86
C ASP A 66 14.60 6.48 7.33
N ALA A 67 13.77 5.56 6.85
CA ALA A 67 13.53 5.35 5.44
C ALA A 67 12.09 4.91 5.18
N VAL A 68 11.57 5.29 4.02
CA VAL A 68 10.27 4.86 3.51
C VAL A 68 10.47 4.18 2.17
N VAL A 69 9.98 2.95 2.06
CA VAL A 69 9.96 2.18 0.82
C VAL A 69 8.52 2.16 0.31
N THR A 70 8.35 2.53 -0.95
CA THR A 70 7.04 2.57 -1.60
C THR A 70 7.11 1.81 -2.91
N SER A 71 6.33 0.74 -3.01
CA SER A 71 6.09 0.00 -4.25
C SER A 71 4.61 0.10 -4.66
N PRO A 72 4.11 1.32 -4.96
CA PRO A 72 2.73 1.51 -5.37
C PRO A 72 2.41 0.69 -6.63
N SER A 73 1.12 0.38 -6.83
CA SER A 73 0.68 -0.16 -8.12
C SER A 73 0.99 0.86 -9.22
N TRP A 74 1.78 0.46 -10.21
CA TRP A 74 2.26 1.30 -11.32
C TRP A 74 1.14 1.73 -12.29
N GLY A 75 -0.12 1.62 -11.87
CA GLY A 75 -1.31 1.81 -12.69
C GLY A 75 -1.83 0.51 -13.30
N ASP A 76 -2.81 0.67 -14.18
CA ASP A 76 -3.43 -0.38 -15.00
C ASP A 76 -2.36 -1.16 -15.80
N PRO A 77 -2.52 -2.47 -16.10
CA PRO A 77 -1.58 -3.24 -16.94
C PRO A 77 -1.17 -2.58 -18.26
N GLY A 78 -1.91 -1.60 -18.75
CA GLY A 78 -1.53 -0.72 -19.87
C GLY A 78 -0.53 0.40 -19.56
N TYR A 79 0.03 0.49 -18.35
CA TYR A 79 0.94 1.58 -17.93
C TYR A 79 2.16 1.71 -18.84
N GLU A 80 2.69 0.58 -19.34
CA GLU A 80 3.83 0.52 -20.26
C GLU A 80 3.57 1.17 -21.61
N ARG A 81 2.30 1.29 -22.02
CA ARG A 81 1.91 1.91 -23.30
C ARG A 81 1.73 3.42 -23.21
N ARG A 82 1.93 4.02 -22.03
CA ARG A 82 1.82 5.47 -21.86
C ARG A 82 3.13 6.14 -22.23
N VAL A 83 3.03 7.17 -23.06
CA VAL A 83 4.18 7.98 -23.49
C VAL A 83 4.78 8.76 -22.31
N ASN A 84 3.95 9.16 -21.35
CA ASN A 84 4.35 9.89 -20.14
C ASN A 84 3.68 9.27 -18.92
N PHE A 85 4.40 9.25 -17.80
CA PHE A 85 3.94 8.78 -16.51
C PHE A 85 3.96 9.94 -15.50
N ASP A 86 2.82 10.27 -14.89
CA ASP A 86 2.76 11.23 -13.79
C ASP A 86 2.72 10.47 -12.46
N ALA A 87 3.38 10.96 -11.41
CA ALA A 87 3.27 10.40 -10.07
C ALA A 87 1.81 10.32 -9.57
N ARG A 88 0.90 11.15 -10.10
CA ARG A 88 -0.54 11.09 -9.84
C ARG A 88 -1.22 9.83 -10.41
N ASP A 89 -0.60 9.14 -11.36
CA ASP A 89 -1.11 7.86 -11.89
C ASP A 89 -0.90 6.69 -10.90
N LEU A 90 -0.02 6.87 -9.91
CA LEU A 90 0.16 5.95 -8.79
C LEU A 90 -1.11 5.96 -7.94
N CYS A 91 -1.87 4.86 -7.97
CA CYS A 91 -3.20 4.73 -7.38
C CYS A 91 -4.29 5.60 -8.04
N ARG A 92 -4.59 5.36 -9.33
CA ARG A 92 -5.93 5.73 -9.84
C ARG A 92 -7.00 5.08 -8.96
N ARG A 93 -7.97 5.88 -8.50
CA ARG A 93 -9.25 5.34 -8.03
C ARG A 93 -9.81 4.55 -9.19
N GLU A 94 -9.92 3.23 -9.07
CA GLU A 94 -10.65 2.42 -10.03
C GLU A 94 -12.10 2.91 -10.06
N THR A 95 -12.43 3.73 -11.06
CA THR A 95 -13.79 3.85 -11.55
C THR A 95 -13.97 2.66 -12.48
N ASP A 96 -14.40 1.53 -11.92
CA ASP A 96 -15.19 0.46 -12.55
C ASP A 96 -14.89 -0.92 -11.89
N GLY A 97 -15.53 -1.15 -10.74
CA GLY A 97 -15.86 -2.46 -10.13
C GLY A 97 -14.67 -3.36 -9.75
N THR A 98 -14.29 -3.57 -8.50
CA THR A 98 -15.13 -3.86 -7.33
C THR A 98 -14.24 -3.80 -6.08
N CYS A 99 -14.41 -2.79 -5.24
CA CYS A 99 -14.10 -2.90 -3.81
C CYS A 99 -14.95 -1.88 -3.07
N SER A 100 -16.06 -2.35 -2.49
CA SER A 100 -16.85 -1.55 -1.57
C SER A 100 -16.08 -1.42 -0.26
N CYS A 101 -15.75 -0.20 0.13
CA CYS A 101 -15.64 0.23 1.53
C CYS A 101 -15.64 1.77 1.55
N ALA A 102 -16.54 2.34 2.35
CA ALA A 102 -16.82 3.76 2.58
C ALA A 102 -17.77 4.45 1.58
N GLN A 103 -19.08 4.22 1.76
CA GLN A 103 -20.09 5.24 1.50
C GLN A 103 -20.06 6.28 2.63
N GLY A 104 -20.21 7.56 2.28
CA GLY A 104 -20.52 8.63 3.23
C GLY A 104 -20.50 10.03 2.62
N GLY A 105 -21.69 10.60 2.34
CA GLY A 105 -21.95 12.04 2.49
C GLY A 105 -21.98 12.94 1.24
N SER A 106 -23.18 13.06 0.65
CA SER A 106 -23.87 14.31 0.21
C SER A 106 -23.10 15.46 -0.45
N ALA A 107 -23.44 15.77 -1.72
CA ALA A 107 -24.04 17.06 -2.08
C ALA A 107 -24.72 16.99 -3.46
N ARG A 108 -26.02 17.31 -3.47
CA ARG A 108 -26.91 17.46 -4.62
C ARG A 108 -26.85 18.89 -5.17
N THR A 109 -27.31 19.04 -6.41
CA THR A 109 -27.84 20.23 -7.16
C THR A 109 -26.96 20.63 -8.36
N GLU A 110 -27.30 20.24 -9.60
CA GLU A 110 -28.40 20.70 -10.48
C GLU A 110 -27.98 21.90 -11.36
N LYS A 111 -27.96 21.69 -12.70
CA LYS A 111 -28.47 22.65 -13.70
C LYS A 111 -28.39 22.08 -15.13
N TYR A 112 -29.57 21.67 -15.62
CA TYR A 112 -30.20 22.02 -16.91
C TYR A 112 -29.34 22.09 -18.19
N ARG A 113 -29.64 21.21 -19.15
CA ARG A 113 -30.10 21.58 -20.49
C ARG A 113 -30.98 20.50 -21.08
#